data_AF-A0A9R0XBW5-F1
#
_entry.id   AF-A0A9R0XBW5-F1
#
_cell.length_a   1.000
_cell.length_b   1.000
_cell.length_c   1.000
_cell.angle_alpha   90.00
_cell.angle_beta   90.00
_cell.angle_gamma   90.00
#
_symmetry.space_group_name_H-M   'P 1'
#
loop_
_entity.id
_entity.type
_entity.pdbx_description
1 polymer ?
#
loop_
_entity_poly.entity_id
_entity_poly.type
_entity_poly.pdbx_seq_one_letter_code
_entity_poly.pdbx_strand_id
1 'polypeptide(L)' 'MFNKLNQTVSYDTEVTAFVEKGKMKKVTGVKIEDLYSLVEVYVDESSADKVTIKTDTGLSDTRDAAVFALGE' A
#
# COMPACT_ATOMS: atom_id res chain seq x y z
N MET A 1 -12.23 1.70 5.67
CA MET A 1 -11.50 0.68 6.45
C MET A 1 -11.21 -0.48 5.51
N PHE A 2 -9.96 -0.89 5.32
CA PHE A 2 -9.63 -2.03 4.45
C PHE A 2 -9.94 -3.33 5.19
N ASN A 3 -11.23 -3.66 5.30
CA ASN A 3 -11.70 -4.78 6.12
C ASN A 3 -11.16 -6.16 5.68
N LYS A 4 -10.59 -6.26 4.47
CA LYS A 4 -10.01 -7.51 3.94
C LYS A 4 -8.54 -7.70 4.32
N LEU A 5 -7.86 -6.65 4.78
CA LEU A 5 -6.53 -6.76 5.34
C LEU A 5 -6.71 -6.93 6.86
N ASN A 6 -6.25 -8.05 7.42
CA ASN A 6 -6.13 -8.23 8.87
C ASN A 6 -5.03 -7.33 9.48
N GLN A 7 -4.79 -6.17 8.87
CA GLN A 7 -3.81 -5.18 9.26
C GLN A 7 -4.52 -3.84 9.40
N THR A 8 -4.27 -3.16 10.50
CA THR A 8 -4.76 -1.80 10.69
C THR A 8 -3.95 -0.85 9.84
N VAL A 9 -4.61 -0.06 8.98
CA VAL A 9 -3.96 0.99 8.20
C VAL A 9 -4.50 2.33 8.66
N SER A 10 -3.59 3.22 9.04
CA SER A 10 -3.86 4.58 9.51
C SER A 10 -3.38 5.58 8.46
N TYR A 11 -4.14 6.66 8.28
CA TYR A 11 -3.84 7.73 7.34
C TYR A 11 -3.69 9.05 8.10
N ASP A 12 -2.65 9.81 7.78
CA ASP A 12 -2.52 11.20 8.19
C ASP A 12 -3.49 12.09 7.40
N THR A 13 -3.64 13.34 7.86
CA THR A 13 -4.45 14.37 7.17
C THR A 13 -3.97 14.62 5.73
N GLU A 14 -2.67 14.49 5.49
CA GLU A 14 -2.04 14.70 4.19
C GLU A 14 -1.22 13.48 3.79
N VAL A 15 -1.56 12.91 2.63
CA VAL A 15 -0.84 11.79 2.02
C VAL A 15 -0.13 12.31 0.78
N THR A 16 1.17 12.06 0.65
CA THR A 16 1.95 12.44 -0.53
C THR A 16 2.67 11.24 -1.13
N ALA A 17 2.89 11.26 -2.44
CA ALA A 17 3.60 10.21 -3.17
C ALA A 17 4.08 10.72 -4.54
N PHE A 18 5.11 10.09 -5.08
CA PHE A 18 5.47 10.20 -6.50
C PHE A 18 4.81 9.04 -7.25
N VAL A 19 3.99 9.36 -8.25
CA VAL A 19 3.19 8.38 -8.98
C VAL A 19 3.74 8.20 -10.39
N GLU A 20 3.97 6.95 -10.76
CA GLU A 20 4.32 6.46 -12.09
C GLU A 20 3.27 5.41 -12.51
N LYS A 21 3.26 5.03 -13.78
CA LYS A 21 2.34 3.99 -14.25
C LYS A 21 2.58 2.69 -13.47
N GLY A 22 1.53 2.23 -12.77
CA GLY A 22 1.58 0.99 -11.97
C GLY A 22 2.43 1.08 -10.70
N LYS A 23 2.92 2.27 -10.29
CA LYS A 23 3.83 2.39 -9.16
C LYS A 23 3.71 3.73 -8.42
N MET A 24 3.76 3.68 -7.10
CA MET A 24 3.85 4.84 -6.21
C MET A 24 5.10 4.72 -5.35
N LYS A 25 5.86 5.80 -5.19
CA LYS A 25 7.14 5.85 -4.46
C LYS A 25 7.17 7.02 -3.48
N LYS A 26 8.00 6.88 -2.44
CA LYS A 26 8.14 7.85 -1.34
C LYS A 26 6.77 8.26 -0.80
N VAL A 27 5.93 7.27 -0.55
CA VAL A 27 4.62 7.51 0.05
C VAL A 27 4.84 8.02 1.48
N THR A 28 4.08 9.03 1.89
CA THR A 28 4.08 9.58 3.25
C THR A 28 2.65 9.67 3.75
N GLY A 29 2.48 9.67 5.08
CA GLY A 29 1.15 9.83 5.70
C GLY A 29 0.33 8.53 5.75
N VAL A 30 0.96 7.37 5.54
CA VAL A 30 0.31 6.06 5.61
C VAL A 30 1.10 5.13 6.53
N LYS A 31 0.45 4.65 7.59
CA LYS A 31 1.04 3.70 8.56
C LYS A 31 0.30 2.36 8.55
N ILE A 32 1.07 1.29 8.70
CA ILE A 32 0.59 -0.09 8.82
C ILE A 32 0.90 -0.58 10.23
N GLU A 33 -0.14 -1.07 10.92
CA GLU A 33 -0.10 -1.56 12.31
C GLU A 33 0.50 -0.54 13.29
N ASP A 34 0.47 0.75 12.93
CA ASP A 34 1.14 1.87 13.60
C ASP A 34 2.67 1.72 13.77
N LEU A 35 3.26 0.67 13.20
CA LEU A 35 4.68 0.32 13.35
C LEU A 35 5.49 0.62 12.09
N TYR A 36 4.91 0.45 10.91
CA TYR A 36 5.60 0.56 9.64
C TYR A 36 5.03 1.70 8.80
N SER A 37 5.89 2.45 8.12
CA SER A 37 5.48 3.44 7.13
C SER A 37 5.46 2.79 5.76
N LEU A 38 4.35 2.94 5.05
CA LEU A 38 4.26 2.50 3.66
C LEU A 38 5.05 3.50 2.79
N VAL A 39 6.05 3.02 2.06
CA VAL A 39 6.97 3.88 1.28
C VAL A 39 6.89 3.64 -0.22
N GLU A 40 6.46 2.45 -0.65
CA GLU A 40 6.33 2.10 -2.06
C GLU A 40 5.16 1.12 -2.25
N VAL A 41 4.41 1.32 -3.33
CA VAL A 41 3.35 0.40 -3.78
C VAL A 41 3.52 0.21 -5.27
N TYR A 42 3.43 -1.02 -5.77
CA TYR A 42 3.46 -1.26 -7.21
C TYR A 42 2.60 -2.45 -7.62
N VAL A 43 2.21 -2.45 -8.88
CA VAL A 43 1.54 -3.56 -9.57
C VAL A 43 2.52 -4.08 -10.61
N ASP A 44 2.75 -5.39 -10.59
CA ASP A 44 3.58 -6.02 -11.62
C ASP A 44 2.83 -6.04 -12.95
N GLU A 45 3.47 -5.64 -14.04
CA GLU A 45 2.84 -5.64 -15.37
C GLU A 45 2.46 -7.06 -15.85
N SER A 46 3.12 -8.09 -15.32
CA SER A 46 2.82 -9.50 -15.60
C SER A 46 1.69 -10.06 -14.74
N SER A 47 1.24 -9.34 -13.71
CA SER A 47 0.21 -9.76 -12.77
C SER A 47 -0.56 -8.55 -12.25
N ALA A 48 -1.39 -7.98 -13.13
CA ALA A 48 -2.18 -6.77 -12.85
C ALA A 48 -3.19 -6.94 -11.70
N ASP A 49 -3.50 -8.18 -11.34
CA ASP A 49 -4.33 -8.59 -10.21
C ASP A 49 -3.59 -8.60 -8.87
N LYS A 50 -2.29 -8.30 -8.82
CA LYS A 50 -1.49 -8.29 -7.58
C LYS A 50 -0.87 -6.93 -7.31
N VAL A 51 -0.93 -6.52 -6.05
CA VAL A 51 -0.34 -5.31 -5.54
C VAL A 51 0.73 -5.70 -4.53
N THR A 52 1.93 -5.15 -4.70
CA THR A 52 3.03 -5.27 -3.74
C THR A 52 3.21 -3.96 -3.00
N ILE A 53 3.33 -4.06 -1.67
CA ILE A 53 3.62 -2.96 -0.75
C ILE A 53 5.02 -3.15 -0.18
N LYS A 54 5.75 -2.06 0.00
CA LYS A 54 6.99 -2.03 0.78
C LYS A 54 6.94 -1.02 1.89
N THR A 55 7.57 -1.37 3.01
CA THR A 55 7.71 -0.52 4.19
C THR A 55 9.09 0.11 4.28
N ASP A 56 9.22 1.13 5.13
CA ASP A 56 10.48 1.81 5.44
C ASP A 56 11.55 0.88 6.05
N THR A 57 11.11 -0.23 6.65
CA THR A 57 11.98 -1.29 7.19
C THR A 57 12.48 -2.27 6.13
N GLY A 58 12.09 -2.09 4.86
CA GLY A 58 12.46 -2.98 3.75
C GLY A 58 11.64 -4.26 3.67
N LEU A 59 10.61 -4.42 4.50
CA LEU A 59 9.65 -5.53 4.37
C LEU A 59 8.79 -5.30 3.13
N SER A 60 8.46 -6.39 2.44
CA SER A 60 7.60 -6.38 1.27
C SER A 60 6.51 -7.43 1.40
N ASP A 61 5.28 -7.05 1.03
CA ASP A 61 4.14 -7.95 1.03
C ASP A 61 3.34 -7.82 -0.26
N THR A 62 2.85 -8.93 -0.81
CA THR A 62 2.10 -8.95 -2.08
C THR A 62 0.74 -9.59 -1.86
N ARG A 63 -0.31 -8.92 -2.30
CA ARG A 63 -1.70 -9.33 -2.11
C ARG A 63 -2.52 -9.12 -3.38
N ASP A 64 -3.62 -9.84 -3.50
CA ASP A 64 -4.59 -9.61 -4.58
C ASP A 64 -5.13 -8.18 -4.52
N ALA A 65 -5.18 -7.49 -5.65
CA ALA A 65 -5.67 -6.12 -5.78
C ALA A 65 -7.09 -5.95 -5.19
N ALA A 66 -7.89 -7.03 -5.22
CA ALA A 66 -9.24 -7.07 -4.66
C ALA A 66 -9.32 -6.81 -3.14
N VAL A 67 -8.22 -6.96 -2.38
CA VAL A 67 -8.21 -6.60 -0.94
C VAL A 67 -8.08 -5.10 -0.71
N PHE A 68 -7.65 -4.35 -1.73
CA PHE A 68 -7.53 -2.89 -1.72
C PHE A 68 -8.73 -2.17 -2.36
N ALA A 69 -9.74 -2.91 -2.82
CA ALA A 69 -11.00 -2.30 -3.24
C ALA A 69 -11.62 -1.57 -2.04
N LEU A 70 -12.11 -0.34 -2.27
CA LEU A 70 -12.92 0.38 -1.27
C LEU A 70 -14.09 -0.54 -0.88
N GLY A 71 -14.23 -0.80 0.43
CA GLY A 71 -15.33 -1.62 0.94
C GLY A 71 -16.67 -1.03 0.52
N GLU A 72 -17.62 -1.90 0.22
CA GLU A 72 -19.04 -1.53 0.01
C GLU A 72 -19.63 -0.91 1.28
#